data_AF-A0A9P0PYM0-F1
#
_entry.id   AF-A0A9P0PYM0-F1
#
_cell.length_a   1.000
_cell.length_b   1.000
_cell.length_c   1.000
_cell.angle_alpha   90.00
_cell.angle_beta   90.00
_cell.angle_gamma   90.00
#
_symmetry.space_group_name_H-M   'P 1'
#
loop_
_entity.id
_entity.type
_entity.pdbx_description
1 polymer ?
#
loop_
_entity_poly.entity_id
_entity_poly.type
_entity_poly.pdbx_seq_one_letter_code
_entity_poly.pdbx_strand_id
1 'polypeptide(L)'
;MVDFKLLLHPPVTDKVCFLRKRFKNGINFSKFQSCCLSQDEDELLEENQEPRARRKYIIAPVILVIVIVILVLAFTTNVFSKKTHGVLVPPNPTKPLPPSASTLHVMDKGAICADGPPCAEIGKEILMKGGSAVDATIAAMFCNGIVTMQSMGLGGGFLMTVYIKEEKKAYSLNAKEKAPINAKMELYDDATKSKNGPLAIGVPGELKGYWTAYKKFGKLPWKDLIQPTIELCERGYNMTRHQHDSLSKTNLHNDSNLMYVDIFYLN
;
A
#
# COMPACT_ATOMS: atom_id res chain seq x y z
N MET A 1 -3.04 32.17 -14.84
CA MET A 1 -3.80 32.29 -13.57
C MET A 1 -4.63 31.02 -13.46
N VAL A 2 -4.20 30.07 -12.63
CA VAL A 2 -4.84 28.75 -12.51
C VAL A 2 -5.58 28.73 -11.18
N ASP A 3 -6.87 28.38 -11.19
CA ASP A 3 -7.56 27.94 -9.98
C ASP A 3 -8.32 26.65 -10.30
N PHE A 4 -8.03 25.63 -9.51
CA PHE A 4 -8.48 24.26 -9.68
C PHE A 4 -9.13 23.86 -8.35
N LYS A 5 -10.45 23.93 -8.26
CA LYS A 5 -11.15 23.61 -7.02
C LYS A 5 -12.44 22.83 -7.26
N LEU A 6 -12.28 21.51 -7.32
CA LEU A 6 -13.36 20.53 -7.42
C LEU A 6 -13.12 19.46 -6.36
N LEU A 7 -13.66 19.67 -5.15
CA LEU A 7 -13.78 18.64 -4.10
C LEU A 7 -15.01 18.91 -3.21
N LEU A 8 -16.11 18.25 -3.58
CA LEU A 8 -17.27 17.87 -2.76
C LEU A 8 -17.77 16.56 -3.41
N HIS A 9 -18.22 15.49 -2.77
CA HIS A 9 -18.31 15.09 -1.36
C HIS A 9 -18.62 13.55 -1.39
N PRO A 10 -18.56 12.77 -0.28
CA PRO A 10 -19.66 12.79 0.70
C PRO A 10 -19.26 12.62 2.17
N PRO A 11 -20.04 13.20 3.10
CA PRO A 11 -19.92 12.95 4.53
C PRO A 11 -20.70 11.69 4.98
N VAL A 12 -20.44 11.30 6.22
CA VAL A 12 -21.12 10.23 6.98
C VAL A 12 -22.64 10.39 6.96
N THR A 13 -23.37 9.31 6.68
CA THR A 13 -24.84 9.28 6.74
C THR A 13 -25.36 8.95 8.13
N ASP A 14 -26.08 9.89 8.73
CA ASP A 14 -26.92 9.65 9.91
C ASP A 14 -28.08 8.68 9.63
N LYS A 15 -28.52 7.99 10.69
CA LYS A 15 -29.90 7.49 10.83
C LYS A 15 -30.51 7.98 12.14
N VAL A 16 -30.84 9.26 12.20
CA VAL A 16 -31.74 9.82 13.22
C VAL A 16 -33.02 10.29 12.53
N CYS A 17 -34.13 9.59 12.80
CA CYS A 17 -35.43 9.90 12.21
C CYS A 17 -36.09 11.05 12.97
N PHE A 18 -36.28 12.19 12.29
CA PHE A 18 -36.95 13.36 12.85
C PHE A 18 -38.46 13.27 12.58
N LEU A 19 -39.29 13.18 13.62
CA LEU A 19 -40.72 13.50 13.53
C LEU A 19 -41.05 14.73 14.38
N ARG A 20 -41.98 15.54 13.85
CA ARG A 20 -42.06 16.99 14.09
C ARG A 20 -43.48 17.42 14.46
N LYS A 21 -43.66 18.03 15.63
CA LYS A 21 -44.76 18.96 16.05
C LYS A 21 -44.32 19.55 17.41
N ARG A 22 -44.11 20.85 17.64
CA ARG A 22 -44.86 22.10 17.33
C ARG A 22 -46.13 22.23 18.20
N PHE A 23 -46.41 23.46 18.66
CA PHE A 23 -47.41 23.91 19.68
C PHE A 23 -46.91 23.80 21.13
N LYS A 24 -47.18 24.75 22.06
CA LYS A 24 -47.63 26.16 21.97
C LYS A 24 -47.28 26.90 23.28
N ASN A 25 -47.39 28.24 23.30
CA ASN A 25 -47.25 29.06 24.52
C ASN A 25 -48.42 28.86 25.52
N GLY A 26 -48.11 28.96 26.81
CA GLY A 26 -48.96 29.62 27.81
C GLY A 26 -49.91 28.77 28.66
N ILE A 27 -50.28 29.35 29.82
CA ILE A 27 -51.33 28.91 30.78
C ILE A 27 -50.85 27.72 31.67
N ASN A 28 -50.35 27.89 32.92
CA ASN A 28 -50.90 28.56 34.12
C ASN A 28 -52.14 27.78 34.65
N PHE A 29 -52.40 27.49 35.94
CA PHE A 29 -52.19 28.26 37.17
C PHE A 29 -52.42 27.37 38.43
N SER A 30 -51.88 27.80 39.57
CA SER A 30 -52.54 27.85 40.91
C SER A 30 -52.53 26.65 41.88
N LYS A 31 -52.56 27.05 43.18
CA LYS A 31 -52.91 26.31 44.42
C LYS A 31 -51.89 25.24 44.87
N PHE A 32 -51.34 25.25 46.09
CA PHE A 32 -51.50 26.06 47.34
C PHE A 32 -50.08 26.57 47.76
N GLN A 33 -49.84 27.78 48.30
CA GLN A 33 -50.23 28.32 49.63
C GLN A 33 -49.73 27.39 50.77
N SER A 34 -49.05 27.79 51.84
CA SER A 34 -48.40 29.00 52.38
C SER A 34 -48.01 28.60 53.83
N CYS A 35 -47.11 29.35 54.50
CA CYS A 35 -46.71 29.15 55.90
C CYS A 35 -45.89 27.88 56.20
N CYS A 36 -45.09 27.83 57.27
CA CYS A 36 -44.51 28.93 58.06
C CYS A 36 -43.23 28.45 58.77
N LEU A 37 -42.39 29.39 59.21
CA LEU A 37 -41.28 29.12 60.15
C LEU A 37 -41.82 29.04 61.58
N SER A 38 -41.60 27.92 62.28
CA SER A 38 -41.33 27.85 63.73
C SER A 38 -41.00 26.42 64.15
N GLN A 39 -40.44 26.28 65.36
CA GLN A 39 -39.89 25.06 65.95
C GLN A 39 -40.93 24.26 66.77
N ASP A 40 -40.40 23.32 67.57
CA ASP A 40 -40.98 22.63 68.74
C ASP A 40 -41.75 21.35 68.35
N GLU A 41 -41.17 20.15 68.47
CA GLU A 41 -40.79 19.35 69.68
C GLU A 41 -41.94 18.47 70.21
N ASP A 42 -41.54 17.36 70.86
CA ASP A 42 -42.36 16.27 71.45
C ASP A 42 -43.18 15.38 70.48
N GLU A 43 -43.32 14.05 70.66
CA GLU A 43 -42.53 13.01 71.36
C GLU A 43 -43.05 11.61 70.86
N LEU A 44 -42.49 10.49 71.35
CA LEU A 44 -43.03 9.10 71.30
C LEU A 44 -42.99 8.39 69.91
N LEU A 45 -41.84 7.85 69.47
CA LEU A 45 -41.26 6.52 69.79
C LEU A 45 -41.96 5.27 69.18
N GLU A 46 -41.12 4.24 68.93
CA GLU A 46 -41.40 2.88 68.40
C GLU A 46 -41.58 2.78 66.86
N GLU A 47 -40.88 1.92 66.09
CA GLU A 47 -39.88 0.87 66.42
C GLU A 47 -39.00 0.41 65.19
N ASN A 48 -37.69 0.13 65.40
CA ASN A 48 -36.70 -0.71 64.65
C ASN A 48 -36.25 -0.47 63.16
N GLN A 49 -35.01 -0.90 62.79
CA GLN A 49 -34.31 -0.71 61.48
C GLN A 49 -33.25 -1.83 61.18
N GLU A 50 -32.45 -1.95 60.09
CA GLU A 50 -32.30 -1.25 58.77
C GLU A 50 -32.08 -2.28 57.61
N PRO A 51 -30.91 -2.90 57.30
CA PRO A 51 -29.49 -2.46 57.24
C PRO A 51 -28.84 -2.68 55.83
N ARG A 52 -29.07 -1.78 54.86
CA ARG A 52 -28.78 -1.94 53.41
C ARG A 52 -27.32 -1.80 52.96
N ALA A 53 -26.38 -1.44 53.83
CA ALA A 53 -25.03 -1.01 53.41
C ALA A 53 -24.07 -2.12 52.91
N ARG A 54 -24.29 -3.41 53.22
CA ARG A 54 -23.27 -4.47 52.97
C ARG A 54 -23.04 -4.87 51.50
N ARG A 55 -23.94 -4.54 50.56
CA ARG A 55 -23.94 -5.15 49.21
C ARG A 55 -22.85 -4.64 48.25
N LYS A 56 -22.25 -3.46 48.50
CA LYS A 56 -21.26 -2.85 47.59
C LYS A 56 -19.85 -3.45 47.68
N TYR A 57 -19.45 -3.96 48.85
CA TYR A 57 -18.08 -4.42 49.10
C TYR A 57 -17.72 -5.79 48.48
N ILE A 58 -18.71 -6.59 48.06
CA ILE A 58 -18.49 -7.93 47.51
C ILE A 58 -18.47 -7.93 45.96
N ILE A 59 -19.15 -6.98 45.31
CA ILE A 59 -19.32 -6.98 43.85
C ILE A 59 -18.04 -6.53 43.12
N ALA A 60 -17.34 -5.51 43.65
CA ALA A 60 -16.12 -4.98 43.06
C ALA A 60 -14.96 -6.01 42.91
N PRO A 61 -14.57 -6.80 43.93
CA PRO A 61 -13.50 -7.79 43.77
C PRO A 61 -13.86 -8.92 42.80
N VAL A 62 -15.13 -9.33 42.73
CA VAL A 62 -15.58 -10.37 41.78
C VAL A 62 -15.42 -9.90 40.33
N ILE A 63 -15.79 -8.65 40.02
CA ILE A 63 -15.59 -8.07 38.68
C ILE A 63 -14.10 -8.00 38.33
N LEU A 64 -13.24 -7.59 39.27
CA LEU A 64 -11.80 -7.52 39.05
C LEU A 64 -11.19 -8.90 38.70
N VAL A 65 -11.57 -9.95 39.42
CA VAL A 65 -11.12 -11.33 39.14
C VAL A 65 -11.59 -11.80 37.75
N ILE A 66 -12.83 -11.51 37.36
CA ILE A 66 -13.36 -11.86 36.03
C ILE A 66 -12.55 -11.17 34.92
N VAL A 67 -12.22 -9.89 35.07
CA VAL A 67 -11.39 -9.14 34.11
C VAL A 67 -9.99 -9.75 33.98
N ILE A 68 -9.35 -10.13 35.10
CA ILE A 68 -8.03 -10.77 35.09
C ILE A 68 -8.09 -12.13 34.36
N VAL A 69 -9.12 -12.95 34.62
CA VAL A 69 -9.30 -14.24 33.93
C VAL A 69 -9.47 -14.05 32.42
N ILE A 70 -10.25 -13.06 31.98
CA ILE A 70 -10.42 -12.73 30.55
C ILE A 70 -9.08 -12.31 29.92
N LEU A 71 -8.29 -11.48 30.59
CA LEU A 71 -6.97 -11.06 30.10
C LEU A 71 -5.98 -12.24 30.00
N VAL A 72 -5.98 -13.16 30.97
CA VAL A 72 -5.14 -14.37 30.92
C VAL A 72 -5.55 -15.28 29.76
N LEU A 73 -6.86 -15.48 29.53
CA LEU A 73 -7.36 -16.28 28.39
C LEU A 73 -7.07 -15.62 27.03
N ALA A 74 -7.14 -14.29 26.94
CA ALA A 74 -6.74 -13.55 25.75
C ALA A 74 -5.22 -13.62 25.51
N PHE A 75 -4.41 -13.74 26.56
CA PHE A 75 -2.96 -13.90 26.43
C PHE A 75 -2.56 -15.32 25.99
N THR A 76 -3.14 -16.37 26.60
CA THR A 76 -2.82 -17.76 26.24
C THR A 76 -3.22 -18.11 24.80
N THR A 77 -4.34 -17.56 24.31
CA THR A 77 -4.79 -17.74 22.92
C THR A 77 -3.90 -17.04 21.89
N ASN A 78 -3.32 -15.87 22.22
CA ASN A 78 -2.39 -15.17 21.32
C ASN A 78 -1.00 -15.83 21.23
N VAL A 79 -0.47 -16.37 22.34
CA VAL A 79 0.90 -16.91 22.39
C VAL A 79 1.08 -18.19 21.56
N PHE A 80 0.04 -19.00 21.37
CA PHE A 80 0.14 -20.31 20.70
C PHE A 80 -0.21 -20.34 19.20
N SER A 81 -0.62 -19.22 18.59
CA SER A 81 -0.97 -19.17 17.17
C SER A 81 0.26 -19.05 16.25
N LYS A 82 1.20 -20.01 16.36
CA LYS A 82 2.24 -20.21 15.34
C LYS A 82 1.59 -20.84 14.11
N LYS A 83 1.21 -20.00 13.14
CA LYS A 83 0.80 -20.45 11.79
C LYS A 83 1.91 -21.31 11.19
N THR A 84 1.69 -22.62 11.14
CA THR A 84 2.48 -23.54 10.34
C THR A 84 2.18 -23.26 8.87
N HIS A 85 3.10 -22.56 8.20
CA HIS A 85 3.03 -22.35 6.76
C HIS A 85 3.26 -23.70 6.06
N GLY A 86 2.16 -24.36 5.68
CA GLY A 86 2.20 -25.59 4.90
C GLY A 86 2.90 -25.38 3.56
N VAL A 87 3.50 -26.45 3.03
CA VAL A 87 4.20 -26.44 1.74
C VAL A 87 3.24 -25.98 0.63
N LEU A 88 3.54 -24.84 0.02
CA LEU A 88 2.72 -24.27 -1.04
C LEU A 88 2.90 -25.07 -2.33
N VAL A 89 1.91 -25.88 -2.70
CA VAL A 89 1.85 -26.53 -4.01
C VAL A 89 1.37 -25.49 -5.04
N PRO A 90 2.10 -25.25 -6.14
CA PRO A 90 1.68 -24.28 -7.14
C PRO A 90 0.38 -24.72 -7.83
N PRO A 91 -0.55 -23.79 -8.09
CA PRO A 91 -1.81 -24.11 -8.77
C PRO A 91 -1.58 -24.60 -10.20
N ASN A 92 -2.45 -25.50 -10.67
CA ASN A 92 -2.40 -26.00 -12.04
C ASN A 92 -2.73 -24.86 -13.03
N PRO A 93 -1.81 -24.50 -13.96
CA PRO A 93 -1.98 -23.34 -14.84
C PRO A 93 -3.11 -23.47 -15.88
N THR A 94 -3.69 -24.67 -16.04
CA THR A 94 -4.83 -24.90 -16.94
C THR A 94 -6.19 -24.70 -16.29
N LYS A 95 -6.26 -24.59 -14.96
CA LYS A 95 -7.50 -24.31 -14.23
C LYS A 95 -7.59 -22.81 -13.93
N PRO A 96 -8.69 -22.12 -14.29
CA PRO A 96 -8.88 -20.72 -13.90
C PRO A 96 -8.97 -20.64 -12.38
N LEU A 97 -8.17 -19.75 -11.80
CA LEU A 97 -8.17 -19.50 -10.36
C LEU A 97 -9.24 -18.45 -10.01
N PRO A 98 -9.85 -18.52 -8.81
CA PRO A 98 -10.66 -17.42 -8.32
C PRO A 98 -9.81 -16.14 -8.21
N PRO A 99 -10.39 -14.94 -8.38
CA PRO A 99 -9.68 -13.69 -8.14
C PRO A 99 -9.05 -13.68 -6.74
N SER A 100 -7.81 -13.17 -6.63
CA SER A 100 -7.15 -13.08 -5.32
C SER A 100 -7.94 -12.16 -4.39
N ALA A 101 -7.98 -12.47 -3.10
CA ALA A 101 -8.64 -11.63 -2.08
C ALA A 101 -7.94 -10.28 -1.80
N SER A 102 -6.90 -9.92 -2.57
CA SER A 102 -6.37 -8.56 -2.60
C SER A 102 -7.44 -7.59 -3.12
N THR A 103 -7.44 -6.35 -2.62
CA THR A 103 -8.29 -5.25 -3.13
C THR A 103 -7.78 -4.73 -4.50
N LEU A 104 -7.40 -5.65 -5.38
CA LEU A 104 -7.07 -5.37 -6.77
C LEU A 104 -8.34 -4.95 -7.50
N HIS A 105 -8.25 -3.84 -8.23
CA HIS A 105 -9.24 -3.48 -9.22
C HIS A 105 -9.44 -4.66 -10.18
N VAL A 106 -10.69 -5.10 -10.34
CA VAL A 106 -11.03 -6.13 -11.33
C VAL A 106 -10.87 -5.51 -12.71
N MET A 107 -9.98 -6.08 -13.53
CA MET A 107 -9.69 -5.59 -14.88
C MET A 107 -10.28 -6.56 -15.91
N ASP A 108 -11.24 -6.10 -16.71
CA ASP A 108 -11.99 -6.97 -17.62
C ASP A 108 -11.19 -7.43 -18.87
N LYS A 109 -10.13 -6.70 -19.24
CA LYS A 109 -9.40 -6.89 -20.51
C LYS A 109 -7.93 -7.24 -20.36
N GLY A 110 -7.27 -6.70 -19.34
CA GLY A 110 -5.84 -6.85 -19.12
C GLY A 110 -5.38 -5.96 -17.97
N ALA A 111 -4.27 -6.33 -17.35
CA ALA A 111 -3.66 -5.61 -16.24
C ALA A 111 -2.15 -5.55 -16.42
N ILE A 112 -1.53 -4.54 -15.85
CA ILE A 112 -0.08 -4.44 -15.70
C ILE A 112 0.23 -4.00 -14.28
N CYS A 113 1.26 -4.61 -13.70
CA CYS A 113 1.77 -4.31 -12.37
C CYS A 113 3.23 -3.88 -12.52
N ALA A 114 3.59 -2.74 -11.96
CA ALA A 114 4.94 -2.18 -11.97
C ALA A 114 5.20 -1.47 -10.64
N ASP A 115 6.46 -1.20 -10.32
CA ASP A 115 6.86 -0.65 -9.02
C ASP A 115 6.54 0.85 -8.90
N GLY A 116 6.52 1.56 -10.03
CA GLY A 116 6.12 2.95 -10.14
C GLY A 116 4.71 3.11 -10.71
N PRO A 117 3.80 3.91 -10.08
CA PRO A 117 2.52 4.30 -10.67
C PRO A 117 2.59 4.82 -12.13
N PRO A 118 3.52 5.72 -12.52
CA PRO A 118 3.60 6.15 -13.92
C PRO A 118 4.02 5.02 -14.87
N CYS A 119 4.77 4.02 -14.40
CA CYS A 119 5.22 2.90 -15.23
C CYS A 119 4.10 1.88 -15.48
N ALA A 120 3.24 1.67 -14.49
CA ALA A 120 1.99 0.93 -14.68
C ALA A 120 1.04 1.66 -15.65
N GLU A 121 0.96 3.00 -15.56
CA GLU A 121 0.15 3.81 -16.47
C GLU A 121 0.65 3.74 -17.92
N ILE A 122 1.96 3.94 -18.14
CA ILE A 122 2.61 3.77 -19.47
C ILE A 122 2.34 2.37 -20.03
N GLY A 123 2.53 1.32 -19.23
CA GLY A 123 2.24 -0.05 -19.63
C GLY A 123 0.77 -0.27 -20.01
N LYS A 124 -0.16 0.34 -19.27
CA LYS A 124 -1.61 0.28 -19.54
C LYS A 124 -1.96 0.99 -20.84
N GLU A 125 -1.39 2.17 -21.11
CA GLU A 125 -1.58 2.87 -22.38
C GLU A 125 -1.12 2.04 -23.58
N ILE A 126 0.00 1.33 -23.46
CA ILE A 126 0.51 0.46 -24.53
C ILE A 126 -0.43 -0.73 -24.78
N LEU A 127 -1.03 -1.32 -23.74
CA LEU A 127 -2.11 -2.30 -23.91
C LEU A 127 -3.34 -1.68 -24.60
N MET A 128 -3.73 -0.46 -24.21
CA MET A 128 -4.87 0.26 -24.81
C MET A 128 -4.62 0.63 -26.29
N LYS A 129 -3.37 0.89 -26.67
CA LYS A 129 -2.91 1.10 -28.05
C LYS A 129 -2.87 -0.20 -28.89
N GLY A 130 -3.24 -1.35 -28.31
CA GLY A 130 -3.27 -2.65 -28.99
C GLY A 130 -1.95 -3.42 -28.99
N GLY A 131 -0.98 -2.99 -28.18
CA GLY A 131 0.29 -3.68 -27.99
C GLY A 131 0.15 -5.06 -27.37
N SER A 132 1.18 -5.88 -27.51
CA SER A 132 1.23 -7.17 -26.79
C SER A 132 1.55 -6.97 -25.30
N ALA A 133 1.37 -8.02 -24.50
CA ALA A 133 1.85 -8.04 -23.12
C ALA A 133 3.37 -7.77 -23.03
N VAL A 134 4.14 -8.15 -24.06
CA VAL A 134 5.59 -7.89 -24.14
C VAL A 134 5.87 -6.43 -24.48
N ASP A 135 5.12 -5.81 -25.40
CA ASP A 135 5.23 -4.36 -25.68
C ASP A 135 4.99 -3.54 -24.40
N ALA A 136 3.90 -3.83 -23.69
CA ALA A 136 3.52 -3.15 -22.46
C ALA A 136 4.53 -3.37 -21.33
N THR A 137 5.06 -4.59 -21.21
CA THR A 137 6.12 -4.89 -20.23
C THR A 137 7.40 -4.11 -20.56
N ILE A 138 7.83 -4.08 -21.82
CA ILE A 138 9.05 -3.34 -22.23
C ILE A 138 8.89 -1.84 -21.95
N ALA A 139 7.76 -1.24 -22.29
CA ALA A 139 7.52 0.18 -22.02
C ALA A 139 7.48 0.50 -20.51
N ALA A 140 6.87 -0.36 -19.70
CA ALA A 140 6.89 -0.24 -18.25
C ALA A 140 8.30 -0.43 -17.67
N MET A 141 9.11 -1.35 -18.21
CA MET A 141 10.50 -1.59 -17.78
C MET A 141 11.43 -0.40 -18.11
N PHE A 142 11.27 0.25 -19.27
CA PHE A 142 11.96 1.50 -19.59
C PHE A 142 11.69 2.58 -18.53
N CYS A 143 10.42 2.78 -18.16
CA CYS A 143 10.04 3.71 -17.09
C CYS A 143 10.59 3.30 -15.71
N ASN A 144 10.49 2.01 -15.35
CA ASN A 144 11.00 1.49 -14.08
C ASN A 144 12.51 1.74 -13.93
N GLY A 145 13.29 1.63 -15.01
CA GLY A 145 14.72 1.96 -15.02
C GLY A 145 15.08 3.40 -14.60
N ILE A 146 14.09 4.30 -14.52
CA ILE A 146 14.21 5.67 -14.01
C ILE A 146 13.53 5.79 -12.63
N VAL A 147 12.27 5.36 -12.52
CA VAL A 147 11.44 5.53 -11.31
C VAL A 147 11.90 4.65 -10.13
N THR A 148 12.57 3.53 -10.44
CA THR A 148 13.23 2.63 -9.47
C THR A 148 14.69 2.37 -9.88
N MET A 149 15.40 3.41 -10.32
CA MET A 149 16.80 3.37 -10.80
C MET A 149 17.81 2.68 -9.86
N GLN A 150 17.55 2.68 -8.55
CA GLN A 150 18.38 1.97 -7.56
C GLN A 150 18.26 0.43 -7.63
N SER A 151 17.23 -0.08 -8.32
CA SER A 151 16.84 -1.50 -8.35
C SER A 151 17.09 -2.13 -9.72
N MET A 152 16.87 -1.38 -10.81
CA MET A 152 17.09 -1.87 -12.18
C MET A 152 17.35 -0.72 -13.16
N GLY A 153 17.83 -1.04 -14.36
CA GLY A 153 17.99 -0.08 -15.45
C GLY A 153 18.74 -0.67 -16.64
N LEU A 154 18.92 0.13 -17.70
CA LEU A 154 19.53 -0.31 -18.96
C LEU A 154 20.99 -0.81 -18.85
N GLY A 155 21.67 -0.50 -17.74
CA GLY A 155 23.01 -1.00 -17.41
C GLY A 155 23.06 -2.39 -16.77
N GLY A 156 21.91 -3.04 -16.52
CA GLY A 156 21.83 -4.36 -15.89
C GLY A 156 21.47 -5.50 -16.86
N GLY A 157 20.75 -6.49 -16.34
CA GLY A 157 20.15 -7.58 -17.10
C GLY A 157 18.96 -8.21 -16.37
N PHE A 158 18.06 -8.83 -17.13
CA PHE A 158 16.79 -9.37 -16.62
C PHE A 158 16.53 -10.81 -17.07
N LEU A 159 15.54 -11.43 -16.43
CA LEU A 159 14.89 -12.66 -16.88
C LEU A 159 13.42 -12.35 -17.18
N MET A 160 12.88 -12.90 -18.26
CA MET A 160 11.47 -12.73 -18.63
C MET A 160 10.87 -14.08 -19.00
N THR A 161 9.70 -14.36 -18.46
CA THR A 161 8.88 -15.52 -18.84
C THR A 161 7.61 -15.02 -19.51
N VAL A 162 7.41 -15.42 -20.77
CA VAL A 162 6.26 -15.04 -21.60
C VAL A 162 5.43 -16.28 -21.86
N TYR A 163 4.14 -16.24 -21.51
CA TYR A 163 3.18 -17.29 -21.89
C TYR A 163 2.31 -16.79 -23.05
N ILE A 164 2.33 -17.50 -24.18
CA ILE A 164 1.48 -17.23 -25.33
C ILE A 164 0.29 -18.18 -25.28
N LYS A 165 -0.91 -17.62 -25.09
CA LYS A 165 -2.15 -18.37 -24.87
C LYS A 165 -2.55 -19.18 -26.11
N GLU A 166 -2.36 -18.58 -27.28
CA GLU A 166 -2.70 -19.12 -28.60
C GLU A 166 -1.87 -20.38 -28.90
N GLU A 167 -0.58 -20.34 -28.54
CA GLU A 167 0.36 -21.47 -28.65
C GLU A 167 0.29 -22.45 -27.47
N LYS A 168 -0.39 -22.06 -26.37
CA LYS A 168 -0.34 -22.73 -25.05
C LYS A 168 1.08 -22.98 -24.54
N LYS A 169 2.00 -22.05 -24.82
CA LYS A 169 3.44 -22.26 -24.66
C LYS A 169 4.10 -21.17 -23.83
N ALA A 170 4.96 -21.58 -22.91
CA ALA A 170 5.85 -20.70 -22.17
C ALA A 170 7.20 -20.56 -22.89
N TYR A 171 7.73 -19.35 -22.87
CA TYR A 171 9.06 -18.97 -23.34
C TYR A 171 9.80 -18.29 -22.20
N SER A 172 11.07 -18.61 -22.02
CA SER A 172 11.95 -17.89 -21.09
C SER A 172 13.08 -17.23 -21.85
N LEU A 173 13.30 -15.95 -21.59
CA LEU A 173 14.42 -15.16 -22.08
C LEU A 173 15.37 -14.90 -20.91
N ASN A 174 16.62 -15.30 -21.08
CA ASN A 174 17.71 -14.93 -20.17
C ASN A 174 18.55 -13.83 -20.82
N ALA A 175 18.40 -12.62 -20.30
CA ALA A 175 19.17 -11.44 -20.66
C ALA A 175 20.00 -10.93 -19.47
N LYS A 176 20.41 -11.85 -18.58
CA LYS A 176 21.30 -11.53 -17.45
C LYS A 176 22.69 -11.11 -17.97
N GLU A 177 23.36 -10.27 -17.19
CA GLU A 177 24.72 -9.83 -17.44
C GLU A 177 25.69 -11.02 -17.51
N LYS A 178 26.80 -10.83 -18.23
CA LYS A 178 27.90 -11.80 -18.30
C LYS A 178 29.20 -11.18 -17.82
N ALA A 179 30.09 -12.02 -17.29
CA ALA A 179 31.46 -11.58 -17.00
C ALA A 179 32.13 -11.06 -18.30
N PRO A 180 32.84 -9.91 -18.26
CA PRO A 180 33.67 -9.46 -19.37
C PRO A 180 34.71 -10.52 -19.77
N ILE A 181 35.10 -10.57 -21.05
CA ILE A 181 36.04 -11.60 -21.56
C ILE A 181 37.40 -11.61 -20.85
N ASN A 182 37.83 -10.47 -20.31
CA ASN A 182 39.08 -10.31 -19.57
C ASN A 182 38.90 -10.38 -18.04
N ALA A 183 37.71 -10.73 -17.53
CA ALA A 183 37.50 -10.92 -16.11
C ALA A 183 38.21 -12.19 -15.63
N LYS A 184 39.08 -12.04 -14.63
CA LYS A 184 39.84 -13.13 -14.01
C LYS A 184 39.74 -13.04 -12.50
N MET A 185 39.89 -14.16 -11.80
CA MET A 185 39.68 -14.24 -10.35
C MET A 185 40.68 -13.35 -9.58
N GLU A 186 41.89 -13.22 -10.09
CA GLU A 186 43.00 -12.44 -9.51
C GLU A 186 42.73 -10.92 -9.50
N LEU A 187 41.75 -10.44 -10.27
CA LEU A 187 41.31 -9.04 -10.23
C LEU A 187 40.42 -8.72 -8.99
N TYR A 188 39.94 -9.75 -8.30
CA TYR A 188 39.00 -9.68 -7.18
C TYR A 188 39.62 -10.22 -5.88
N ASP A 189 40.83 -9.76 -5.58
CA ASP A 189 41.54 -9.95 -4.30
C ASP A 189 40.80 -9.35 -3.07
N ASP A 190 39.94 -8.36 -3.28
CA ASP A 190 39.09 -7.73 -2.28
C ASP A 190 37.60 -7.75 -2.68
N ALA A 191 36.74 -8.07 -1.72
CA ALA A 191 35.29 -8.05 -1.82
C ALA A 191 34.69 -6.65 -2.09
N THR A 192 35.47 -5.56 -1.98
CA THR A 192 35.01 -4.24 -2.46
C THR A 192 35.05 -4.12 -3.98
N LYS A 193 36.04 -4.73 -4.66
CA LYS A 193 36.22 -4.66 -6.13
C LYS A 193 35.13 -5.40 -6.91
N SER A 194 34.45 -6.36 -6.27
CA SER A 194 33.29 -7.06 -6.84
C SER A 194 31.94 -6.36 -6.55
N LYS A 195 31.95 -5.25 -5.80
CA LYS A 195 30.74 -4.47 -5.44
C LYS A 195 30.74 -3.06 -5.99
N ASN A 196 31.91 -2.42 -6.05
CA ASN A 196 32.07 -1.00 -6.38
C ASN A 196 33.10 -0.80 -7.49
N GLY A 197 32.92 0.26 -8.28
CA GLY A 197 33.84 0.65 -9.35
C GLY A 197 33.74 -0.22 -10.61
N PRO A 198 34.62 0.03 -11.61
CA PRO A 198 34.48 -0.55 -12.95
C PRO A 198 34.67 -2.07 -13.00
N LEU A 199 35.39 -2.66 -12.03
CA LEU A 199 35.59 -4.11 -11.95
C LEU A 199 34.32 -4.88 -11.55
N ALA A 200 33.37 -4.22 -10.88
CA ALA A 200 32.10 -4.83 -10.47
C ALA A 200 31.07 -4.92 -11.62
N ILE A 201 31.36 -4.34 -12.80
CA ILE A 201 30.41 -4.22 -13.91
C ILE A 201 30.41 -5.48 -14.77
N GLY A 202 29.27 -6.18 -14.80
CA GLY A 202 28.97 -7.20 -15.82
C GLY A 202 28.59 -6.56 -17.15
N VAL A 203 28.80 -7.28 -18.26
CA VAL A 203 28.35 -6.84 -19.60
C VAL A 203 26.82 -6.74 -19.62
N PRO A 204 26.23 -5.54 -19.82
CA PRO A 204 24.78 -5.36 -19.72
C PRO A 204 24.00 -6.16 -20.77
N GLY A 205 22.93 -6.81 -20.34
CA GLY A 205 22.04 -7.61 -21.19
C GLY A 205 20.70 -6.94 -21.48
N GLU A 206 20.29 -5.95 -20.67
CA GLU A 206 18.94 -5.37 -20.63
C GLU A 206 18.40 -4.96 -22.02
N LEU A 207 19.02 -3.99 -22.68
CA LEU A 207 18.52 -3.45 -23.95
C LEU A 207 18.51 -4.51 -25.07
N LYS A 208 19.48 -5.44 -25.08
CA LYS A 208 19.54 -6.55 -26.04
C LYS A 208 18.42 -7.55 -25.78
N GLY A 209 18.08 -7.80 -24.52
CA GLY A 209 16.95 -8.62 -24.12
C GLY A 209 15.62 -8.00 -24.56
N TYR A 210 15.38 -6.70 -24.28
CA TYR A 210 14.16 -6.02 -24.72
C TYR A 210 13.98 -6.12 -26.23
N TRP A 211 15.02 -5.82 -27.02
CA TRP A 211 14.98 -5.93 -28.47
C TRP A 211 14.70 -7.38 -28.94
N THR A 212 15.26 -8.38 -28.26
CA THR A 212 15.05 -9.79 -28.59
C THR A 212 13.62 -10.25 -28.29
N ALA A 213 13.04 -9.81 -27.16
CA ALA A 213 11.64 -10.06 -26.84
C ALA A 213 10.69 -9.34 -27.81
N TYR A 214 10.95 -8.07 -28.07
CA TYR A 214 10.23 -7.24 -29.04
C TYR A 214 10.22 -7.84 -30.45
N LYS A 215 11.38 -8.24 -30.98
CA LYS A 215 11.49 -8.86 -32.30
C LYS A 215 10.71 -10.16 -32.46
N LYS A 216 10.31 -10.80 -31.35
CA LYS A 216 9.58 -12.07 -31.34
C LYS A 216 8.09 -11.93 -30.99
N PHE A 217 7.73 -11.00 -30.11
CA PHE A 217 6.39 -10.90 -29.54
C PHE A 217 5.79 -9.47 -29.58
N GLY A 218 6.54 -8.49 -30.07
CA GLY A 218 6.07 -7.11 -30.17
C GLY A 218 5.11 -6.89 -31.34
N LYS A 219 4.23 -5.90 -31.20
CA LYS A 219 3.22 -5.51 -32.20
C LYS A 219 3.30 -4.04 -32.58
N LEU A 220 3.56 -3.15 -31.61
CA LEU A 220 3.68 -1.71 -31.89
C LEU A 220 5.06 -1.36 -32.48
N PRO A 221 5.21 -0.19 -33.12
CA PRO A 221 6.52 0.35 -33.47
C PRO A 221 7.43 0.53 -32.23
N TRP A 222 8.69 0.12 -32.32
CA TRP A 222 9.67 0.19 -31.22
C TRP A 222 9.76 1.58 -30.55
N LYS A 223 9.70 2.66 -31.36
CA LYS A 223 9.71 4.04 -30.86
C LYS A 223 8.55 4.32 -29.90
N ASP A 224 7.37 3.75 -30.15
CA ASP A 224 6.16 4.04 -29.37
C ASP A 224 6.22 3.39 -27.97
N LEU A 225 7.12 2.42 -27.76
CA LEU A 225 7.38 1.81 -26.44
C LEU A 225 8.31 2.68 -25.56
N ILE A 226 9.15 3.51 -26.19
CA ILE A 226 10.17 4.33 -25.51
C ILE A 226 9.66 5.75 -25.29
N GLN A 227 8.93 6.29 -26.26
CA GLN A 227 8.44 7.66 -26.30
C GLN A 227 7.77 8.14 -24.98
N PRO A 228 6.88 7.36 -24.33
CA PRO A 228 6.25 7.81 -23.07
C PRO A 228 7.24 7.95 -21.91
N THR A 229 8.35 7.21 -21.94
CA THR A 229 9.43 7.31 -20.94
C THR A 229 10.31 8.53 -21.20
N ILE A 230 10.56 8.90 -22.45
CA ILE A 230 11.25 10.15 -22.82
C ILE A 230 10.46 11.36 -22.31
N GLU A 231 9.15 11.40 -22.58
CA GLU A 231 8.24 12.45 -22.10
C GLU A 231 8.18 12.53 -20.57
N LEU A 232 8.31 11.39 -19.87
CA LEU A 232 8.41 11.34 -18.41
C LEU A 232 9.73 11.93 -17.89
N CYS A 233 10.85 11.71 -18.59
CA CYS A 233 12.14 12.33 -18.27
C CYS A 233 12.14 13.84 -18.51
N GLU A 234 11.58 14.31 -19.64
CA GLU A 234 11.53 15.74 -20.01
C GLU A 234 10.63 16.55 -19.07
N ARG A 235 9.49 15.98 -18.68
CA ARG A 235 8.51 16.61 -17.77
C ARG A 235 8.86 16.45 -16.29
N GLY A 236 9.66 15.44 -15.95
CA GLY A 236 9.85 14.99 -14.57
C GLY A 236 8.64 14.26 -13.98
N TYR A 237 8.83 13.71 -12.79
CA TYR A 237 7.82 12.94 -12.06
C TYR A 237 8.06 13.03 -10.54
N ASN A 238 7.00 12.80 -9.76
CA ASN A 238 7.09 12.80 -8.29
C ASN A 238 7.81 11.53 -7.83
N MET A 239 8.90 11.72 -7.06
CA MET A 239 9.71 10.64 -6.52
C MET A 239 8.88 9.69 -5.65
N THR A 240 9.04 8.38 -5.85
CA THR A 240 8.39 7.39 -4.98
C THR A 240 9.09 7.36 -3.61
N ARG A 241 8.35 7.00 -2.55
CA ARG A 241 8.94 6.80 -1.22
C ARG A 241 10.11 5.81 -1.25
N HIS A 242 10.03 4.74 -2.05
CA HIS A 242 11.10 3.77 -2.16
C HIS A 242 12.38 4.35 -2.81
N GLN A 243 12.22 5.19 -3.84
CA GLN A 243 13.34 5.92 -4.46
C GLN A 243 13.96 6.91 -3.46
N HIS A 244 13.13 7.70 -2.76
CA HIS A 244 13.57 8.61 -1.69
C HIS A 244 14.33 7.90 -0.57
N ASP A 245 13.79 6.80 -0.03
CA ASP A 245 14.38 6.03 1.07
C ASP A 245 15.67 5.29 0.64
N SER A 246 15.97 5.27 -0.66
CA SER A 246 17.21 4.73 -1.22
C SER A 246 18.25 5.82 -1.46
N LEU A 247 17.83 6.99 -1.96
CA LEU A 247 18.70 8.16 -2.15
C LEU A 247 19.13 8.80 -0.82
N SER A 248 18.25 8.86 0.18
CA SER A 248 18.56 9.43 1.51
C SER A 248 19.62 8.65 2.30
N LYS A 249 19.93 7.41 1.91
CA LYS A 249 21.07 6.64 2.45
C LYS A 249 22.42 7.04 1.85
N THR A 250 22.42 7.94 0.87
CA THR A 250 23.60 8.41 0.15
C THR A 250 23.83 9.89 0.42
N ASN A 251 25.08 10.35 0.36
CA ASN A 251 25.43 11.76 0.56
C ASN A 251 25.06 12.67 -0.63
N LEU A 252 24.15 12.23 -1.53
CA LEU A 252 23.74 12.98 -2.72
C LEU A 252 23.06 14.32 -2.41
N HIS A 253 22.50 14.48 -1.21
CA HIS A 253 21.96 15.76 -0.72
C HIS A 253 22.97 16.92 -0.70
N ASN A 254 24.28 16.63 -0.81
CA ASN A 254 25.36 17.62 -0.85
C ASN A 254 25.95 17.83 -2.26
N ASP A 255 25.43 17.17 -3.31
CA ASP A 255 25.94 17.34 -4.67
C ASP A 255 25.34 18.58 -5.33
N SER A 256 26.17 19.60 -5.55
CA SER A 256 25.79 20.86 -6.20
C SER A 256 25.32 20.71 -7.66
N ASN A 257 25.53 19.55 -8.28
CA ASN A 257 25.11 19.26 -9.65
C ASN A 257 23.72 18.60 -9.72
N LEU A 258 23.15 18.15 -8.60
CA LEU A 258 21.78 17.66 -8.55
C LEU A 258 20.80 18.82 -8.49
N MET A 259 20.14 19.10 -9.62
CA MET A 259 18.95 19.97 -9.63
C MET A 259 17.79 19.28 -8.91
N TYR A 260 17.69 19.56 -7.62
CA TYR A 260 16.46 19.35 -6.86
C TYR A 260 15.41 20.36 -7.33
N VAL A 261 14.51 19.93 -8.22
CA VAL A 261 13.22 20.61 -8.38
C VAL A 261 12.43 20.34 -7.10
N ASP A 262 11.99 21.40 -6.41
CA ASP A 262 11.43 21.34 -5.05
C ASP A 262 10.48 20.15 -4.84
N ILE A 263 10.91 19.21 -4.00
CA ILE A 263 10.13 18.01 -3.65
C ILE A 263 9.07 18.43 -2.63
N PHE A 264 7.94 18.96 -3.13
CA PHE A 264 6.78 19.24 -2.30
C PHE A 264 6.10 17.95 -1.85
N TYR A 265 6.25 17.63 -0.56
CA TYR A 265 5.48 16.59 0.10
C TYR A 265 4.04 17.09 0.32
N LEU A 266 3.06 16.35 -0.21
CA LEU A 266 1.68 16.47 0.24
C LEU A 266 1.54 15.62 1.51
N ASN A 267 1.35 16.30 2.65
CA ASN A 267 0.96 15.69 3.94
C ASN A 267 -0.53 15.31 3.94
#